data_AF-A0A8H7N310-F1
#
_entry.id   AF-A0A8H7N310-F1
#
_cell.length_a   1.000
_cell.length_b   1.000
_cell.length_c   1.000
_cell.angle_alpha   90.00
_cell.angle_beta   90.00
_cell.angle_gamma   90.00
#
_symmetry.space_group_name_H-M   'P 1'
#
loop_
_entity.id
_entity.type
_entity.pdbx_description
1 polymer ?
#
loop_
_entity_poly.entity_id
_entity_poly.type
_entity_poly.pdbx_seq_one_letter_code
_entity_poly.pdbx_strand_id
1 'polypeptide(L)'
;MRLLNTTTLEVKEFNNPIPSYGILSHTWEEDEVLFQDVMNGVCELRKGYQKIVGFCRKAKECDLEWVWVDTLCIDKSSSAELSEAINSMYKWYKASTVCFAYLSDVRIRDDAESGSVSSSGAANKPFTLSEASRSRWFTRGWTLQELIAPKYVEFYTHSWEEIGTKSSMIGMLAKRTGIPEDVLRGGSPLVHNVAERMSWASKRQTTREEDMAYCLLGLFGINMPLLYGEGVKAFYRLQEQILRQQEDYTMFTWIAPPKLDVEPDSMVRGAWASAPSEFPLMKRSTHVNWSSQRTISEPILSKANDKIPETQRKLEMVYHVDFKRVVQFSYRDIHESFGHQEPPVVTSRGLQIWLPILEVKNTHPDWAHLTPMERQLASNRLAWTYCKLDDRLLCLALDSSAAEPRSHYRIFPASLVSVDASLEHCFKVLRLYMHPGGLVQFGRRQDPEQATNGTWINFIPRKRSLTLLRSYPVRATQNLHRFPHEGNFILIMSCCLKVDETNSYLIIACGSFRDHHWCTLEEEPEPSDEVGLTKQYADLKGKPKADFTFLPDRVAVTCSKVPRLVLTVSMRREPGSRYRLEIDEYSTDSGKLWVDSYLS
;
A
#
# COMPACT_ATOMS: atom_id res chain seq x y z
N MET A 1 25.47 -12.50 -8.81
CA MET A 1 25.87 -11.54 -7.74
C MET A 1 27.33 -11.15 -7.95
N ARG A 2 27.67 -9.86 -7.93
CA ARG A 2 29.08 -9.42 -7.99
C ARG A 2 29.66 -9.20 -6.60
N LEU A 3 30.94 -9.51 -6.42
CA LEU A 3 31.69 -9.30 -5.18
C LEU A 3 33.02 -8.62 -5.50
N LEU A 4 33.48 -7.77 -4.58
CA LEU A 4 34.77 -7.11 -4.62
C LEU A 4 35.81 -7.97 -3.91
N ASN A 5 36.96 -8.21 -4.55
CA ASN A 5 38.09 -8.86 -3.90
C ASN A 5 38.76 -7.88 -2.93
N THR A 6 38.97 -8.29 -1.68
CA THR A 6 39.54 -7.42 -0.62
C THR A 6 41.02 -7.07 -0.83
N THR A 7 41.71 -7.76 -1.74
CA THR A 7 43.13 -7.52 -2.04
C THR A 7 43.32 -6.77 -3.34
N THR A 8 42.74 -7.25 -4.43
CA THR A 8 42.92 -6.63 -5.75
C THR A 8 41.99 -5.45 -5.98
N LEU A 9 40.92 -5.33 -5.18
CA LEU A 9 39.82 -4.38 -5.38
C LEU A 9 39.15 -4.53 -6.75
N GLU A 10 39.25 -5.71 -7.36
CA GLU A 10 38.56 -6.06 -8.59
C GLU A 10 37.19 -6.65 -8.28
N VAL A 11 36.19 -6.30 -9.09
CA VAL A 11 34.84 -6.84 -8.98
C VAL A 11 34.71 -8.08 -9.87
N LYS A 12 34.20 -9.17 -9.31
CA LYS A 12 33.96 -10.44 -10.00
C LYS A 12 32.53 -10.89 -9.85
N GLU A 13 31.96 -11.45 -10.90
CA GLU A 13 30.61 -12.02 -10.91
C GLU A 13 30.60 -13.50 -10.53
N PHE A 14 29.63 -13.87 -9.69
CA PHE A 14 29.38 -15.22 -9.21
C PHE A 14 27.91 -15.59 -9.42
N ASN A 15 27.68 -16.77 -10.01
CA ASN A 15 26.35 -17.32 -10.24
C ASN A 15 25.99 -18.36 -9.18
N ASN A 16 26.75 -19.46 -9.10
CA ASN A 16 26.77 -20.43 -8.01
C ASN A 16 28.01 -21.33 -8.15
N PRO A 17 28.66 -21.77 -7.05
CA PRO A 17 28.43 -21.34 -5.68
C PRO A 17 28.91 -19.89 -5.46
N ILE A 18 28.22 -19.17 -4.57
CA ILE A 18 28.67 -17.85 -4.09
C ILE A 18 29.63 -18.09 -2.91
N PRO A 19 30.86 -17.54 -2.93
CA PRO A 19 31.81 -17.72 -1.84
C PRO A 19 31.33 -17.02 -0.56
N SER A 20 31.94 -17.31 0.59
CA SER A 20 31.71 -16.52 1.81
C SER A 20 32.14 -15.07 1.59
N TYR A 21 31.31 -14.12 2.04
CA TYR A 21 31.59 -12.69 1.90
C TYR A 21 31.19 -11.88 3.13
N GLY A 22 31.84 -10.74 3.30
CA GLY A 22 31.38 -9.65 4.18
C GLY A 22 30.48 -8.70 3.42
N ILE A 23 29.51 -8.07 4.09
CA ILE A 23 28.60 -7.10 3.46
C ILE A 23 28.67 -5.76 4.17
N LEU A 24 28.74 -4.66 3.40
CA LEU A 24 28.77 -3.30 3.95
C LEU A 24 27.34 -2.78 4.14
N SER A 25 27.05 -2.28 5.34
CA SER A 25 25.87 -1.48 5.64
C SER A 25 26.31 -0.05 5.95
N HIS A 26 25.79 0.93 5.21
CA HIS A 26 26.17 2.33 5.39
C HIS A 26 25.03 3.28 5.05
N THR A 27 25.22 4.56 5.35
CA THR A 27 24.43 5.62 4.73
C THR A 27 25.26 6.28 3.65
N TRP A 28 24.71 6.36 2.43
CA TRP A 28 25.43 6.99 1.32
C TRP A 28 25.81 8.42 1.68
N GLU A 29 27.05 8.75 1.35
CA GLU A 29 27.63 10.08 1.50
C GLU A 29 27.83 10.72 0.12
N GLU A 30 28.44 11.90 0.10
CA GLU A 30 28.84 12.53 -1.17
C GLU A 30 30.04 11.79 -1.76
N ASP A 31 30.02 11.62 -3.09
CA ASP A 31 31.16 11.08 -3.87
C ASP A 31 31.56 9.64 -3.46
N GLU A 32 30.54 8.77 -3.42
CA GLU A 32 30.68 7.32 -3.27
C GLU A 32 31.42 6.68 -4.45
N VAL A 33 32.12 5.58 -4.20
CA VAL A 33 32.69 4.74 -5.27
C VAL A 33 31.57 3.95 -5.92
N LEU A 34 31.39 4.12 -7.23
CA LEU A 34 30.38 3.43 -8.03
C LEU A 34 31.01 2.29 -8.85
N PHE A 35 30.17 1.37 -9.35
CA PHE A 35 30.61 0.27 -10.21
C PHE A 35 31.44 0.76 -11.40
N GLN A 36 31.02 1.84 -12.05
CA GLN A 36 31.73 2.43 -13.19
C GLN A 36 33.10 3.00 -12.81
N ASP A 37 33.28 3.50 -11.57
CA ASP A 37 34.59 3.99 -11.12
C ASP A 37 35.59 2.84 -10.96
N VAL A 38 35.12 1.65 -10.58
CA VAL A 38 35.93 0.43 -10.52
C VAL A 38 36.33 0.01 -11.92
N MET A 39 35.36 -0.06 -12.84
CA MET A 39 35.60 -0.47 -14.22
C MET A 39 36.58 0.47 -14.95
N ASN A 40 36.56 1.75 -14.62
CA ASN A 40 37.44 2.76 -15.22
C ASN A 40 38.77 2.94 -14.48
N GLY A 41 38.99 2.26 -13.35
CA GLY A 41 40.23 2.38 -12.56
C GLY A 41 40.42 3.75 -11.90
N VAL A 42 39.34 4.46 -11.59
CA VAL A 42 39.36 5.83 -11.02
C VAL A 42 38.84 5.90 -9.58
N CYS A 43 38.74 4.76 -8.91
CA CYS A 43 38.22 4.65 -7.54
C CYS A 43 38.94 5.58 -6.56
N GLU A 44 40.26 5.68 -6.65
CA GLU A 44 41.10 6.47 -5.74
C GLU A 44 40.80 7.98 -5.75
N LEU A 45 40.14 8.46 -6.82
CA LEU A 45 39.74 9.86 -6.95
C LEU A 45 38.49 10.19 -6.13
N ARG A 46 37.77 9.18 -5.65
CA ARG A 46 36.50 9.34 -4.92
C ARG A 46 36.76 9.47 -3.42
N LYS A 47 36.04 10.38 -2.76
CA LYS A 47 36.08 10.49 -1.28
C LYS A 47 35.70 9.18 -0.59
N GLY A 48 34.76 8.43 -1.16
CA GLY A 48 34.33 7.13 -0.63
C GLY A 48 35.40 6.03 -0.66
N TYR A 49 36.54 6.23 -1.34
CA TYR A 49 37.57 5.19 -1.51
C TYR A 49 38.15 4.70 -0.19
N GLN A 50 38.47 5.62 0.74
CA GLN A 50 39.05 5.27 2.04
C GLN A 50 38.10 4.38 2.87
N LYS A 51 36.80 4.60 2.74
CA LYS A 51 35.78 3.72 3.35
C LYS A 51 35.86 2.31 2.79
N ILE A 52 35.96 2.16 1.46
CA ILE A 52 36.07 0.83 0.82
C ILE A 52 37.36 0.11 1.24
N VAL A 53 38.49 0.81 1.27
CA VAL A 53 39.77 0.25 1.72
C VAL A 53 39.69 -0.21 3.18
N GLY A 54 39.14 0.64 4.07
CA GLY A 54 38.95 0.28 5.47
C GLY A 54 38.01 -0.91 5.66
N PHE A 55 36.94 -0.98 4.86
CA PHE A 55 36.03 -2.12 4.84
C PHE A 55 36.74 -3.41 4.39
N CYS A 56 37.52 -3.38 3.31
CA CYS A 56 38.27 -4.53 2.84
C CYS A 56 39.30 -5.02 3.88
N ARG A 57 39.96 -4.09 4.57
CA ARG A 57 40.86 -4.42 5.68
C ARG A 57 40.12 -5.13 6.82
N LYS A 58 38.96 -4.63 7.24
CA LYS A 58 38.14 -5.27 8.28
C LYS A 58 37.63 -6.65 7.86
N ALA A 59 37.21 -6.81 6.60
CA ALA A 59 36.83 -8.12 6.09
C ALA A 59 37.99 -9.13 6.10
N LYS A 60 39.21 -8.69 5.75
CA LYS A 60 40.42 -9.52 5.84
C LYS A 60 40.76 -9.96 7.25
N GLU A 61 40.56 -9.08 8.24
CA GLU A 61 40.72 -9.42 9.67
C GLU A 61 39.76 -10.56 10.10
N CYS A 62 38.69 -10.79 9.35
CA CYS A 62 37.73 -11.89 9.54
C CYS A 62 37.93 -13.06 8.54
N ASP A 63 39.08 -13.15 7.86
CA ASP A 63 39.38 -14.18 6.84
C ASP A 63 38.41 -14.18 5.64
N LEU A 64 37.83 -13.03 5.30
CA LEU A 64 36.93 -12.89 4.16
C LEU A 64 37.67 -12.31 2.95
N GLU A 65 37.87 -13.13 1.92
CA GLU A 65 38.49 -12.70 0.66
C GLU A 65 37.56 -11.77 -0.14
N TRP A 66 36.25 -11.97 -0.03
CA TRP A 66 35.24 -11.29 -0.84
C TRP A 66 34.34 -10.40 0.01
N VAL A 67 33.96 -9.25 -0.55
CA VAL A 67 32.99 -8.34 0.07
C VAL A 67 31.94 -7.86 -0.91
N TRP A 68 30.78 -7.47 -0.39
CA TRP A 68 29.69 -6.88 -1.15
C TRP A 68 29.40 -5.46 -0.67
N VAL A 69 29.27 -4.54 -1.64
CA VAL A 69 28.93 -3.13 -1.42
C VAL A 69 27.90 -2.70 -2.46
N ASP A 70 26.76 -2.18 -2.03
CA ASP A 70 25.65 -1.81 -2.92
C ASP A 70 26.00 -0.73 -3.95
N THR A 71 27.00 0.09 -3.69
CA THR A 71 27.43 1.15 -4.60
C THR A 71 28.25 0.67 -5.78
N LEU A 72 29.06 -0.37 -5.60
CA LEU A 72 30.02 -0.86 -6.59
C LEU A 72 29.82 -2.32 -7.01
N CYS A 73 29.00 -3.10 -6.31
CA CYS A 73 28.64 -4.47 -6.70
C CYS A 73 27.33 -4.54 -7.50
N ILE A 74 26.65 -3.40 -7.71
CA ILE A 74 25.44 -3.28 -8.52
C ILE A 74 25.71 -2.26 -9.63
N ASP A 75 25.51 -2.66 -10.88
CA ASP A 75 25.45 -1.72 -12.00
C ASP A 75 24.09 -1.02 -12.03
N LYS A 76 24.05 0.16 -11.41
CA LYS A 76 22.85 0.99 -11.34
C LYS A 76 22.44 1.59 -12.69
N SER A 77 23.27 1.48 -13.74
CA SER A 77 22.88 1.87 -15.09
C SER A 77 21.96 0.84 -15.76
N SER A 78 21.99 -0.42 -15.28
CA SER A 78 21.11 -1.49 -15.72
C SER A 78 19.87 -1.56 -14.84
N SER A 79 18.71 -1.16 -15.37
CA SER A 79 17.44 -1.23 -14.64
C SER A 79 17.04 -2.65 -14.27
N ALA A 80 17.38 -3.63 -15.12
CA ALA A 80 17.16 -5.05 -14.86
C ALA A 80 17.98 -5.52 -13.67
N GLU A 81 19.27 -5.19 -13.63
CA GLU A 81 20.16 -5.57 -12.53
C GLU A 81 19.76 -4.87 -11.23
N LEU A 82 19.45 -3.57 -11.29
CA LEU A 82 18.99 -2.81 -10.12
C LEU A 82 17.70 -3.43 -9.53
N SER A 83 16.77 -3.83 -10.39
CA SER A 83 15.53 -4.50 -9.98
C SER A 83 15.79 -5.85 -9.32
N GLU A 84 16.64 -6.68 -9.92
CA GLU A 84 17.04 -7.97 -9.35
C GLU A 84 17.74 -7.78 -7.99
N ALA A 85 18.65 -6.81 -7.92
CA ALA A 85 19.44 -6.55 -6.73
C ALA A 85 18.59 -6.10 -5.55
N ILE A 86 17.69 -5.14 -5.73
CA ILE A 86 16.78 -4.67 -4.68
C ILE A 86 15.85 -5.80 -4.20
N ASN A 87 15.32 -6.61 -5.12
CA ASN A 87 14.49 -7.77 -4.79
C ASN A 87 15.26 -8.90 -4.08
N SER A 88 16.60 -8.89 -4.16
CA SER A 88 17.49 -9.91 -3.58
C SER A 88 18.27 -9.42 -2.36
N MET A 89 18.32 -8.12 -2.11
CA MET A 89 19.20 -7.48 -1.13
C MET A 89 19.04 -8.07 0.27
N TYR A 90 17.81 -8.27 0.74
CA TYR A 90 17.57 -8.91 2.04
C TYR A 90 18.15 -10.32 2.12
N LYS A 91 18.05 -11.11 1.05
CA LYS A 91 18.64 -12.46 0.99
C LYS A 91 20.17 -12.38 1.03
N TRP A 92 20.77 -11.41 0.35
CA TRP A 92 22.22 -11.19 0.38
C TRP A 92 22.71 -10.76 1.77
N TYR A 93 22.03 -9.80 2.43
CA TYR A 93 22.31 -9.47 3.82
C TYR A 93 22.17 -10.67 4.75
N LYS A 94 21.10 -11.47 4.60
CA LYS A 94 20.87 -12.67 5.40
C LYS A 94 21.94 -13.75 5.19
N ALA A 95 22.46 -13.89 3.97
CA ALA A 95 23.47 -14.89 3.61
C ALA A 95 24.91 -14.45 3.87
N SER A 96 25.16 -13.17 4.13
CA SER A 96 26.49 -12.66 4.47
C SER A 96 27.06 -13.31 5.72
N THR A 97 28.39 -13.44 5.76
CA THR A 97 29.09 -13.99 6.94
C THR A 97 29.06 -12.98 8.08
N VAL A 98 29.38 -11.72 7.77
CA VAL A 98 29.35 -10.58 8.70
C VAL A 98 28.84 -9.35 7.95
N CYS A 99 27.92 -8.62 8.56
CA CYS A 99 27.50 -7.29 8.12
C CYS A 99 28.28 -6.21 8.89
N PHE A 100 29.02 -5.39 8.18
CA PHE A 100 29.83 -4.31 8.74
C PHE A 100 29.01 -3.01 8.62
N ALA A 101 28.45 -2.55 9.73
CA ALA A 101 27.69 -1.31 9.81
C ALA A 101 28.64 -0.13 10.06
N TYR A 102 28.90 0.65 9.02
CA TYR A 102 29.76 1.83 9.06
C TYR A 102 28.96 3.09 9.38
N LEU A 103 29.21 3.68 10.56
CA LEU A 103 28.54 4.88 11.07
C LEU A 103 29.45 6.09 10.87
N SER A 104 29.35 6.71 9.70
CA SER A 104 30.23 7.82 9.28
C SER A 104 30.11 9.09 10.13
N ASP A 105 29.00 9.25 10.85
CA ASP A 105 28.71 10.38 11.73
C ASP A 105 29.09 10.14 13.20
N VAL A 106 29.72 8.99 13.51
CA VAL A 106 30.26 8.70 14.84
C VAL A 106 31.76 8.93 14.84
N ARG A 107 32.20 9.97 15.55
CA ARG A 107 33.61 10.35 15.71
C ARG A 107 34.11 9.99 17.11
N ILE A 108 35.39 9.63 17.15
CA ILE A 108 36.18 9.45 18.38
C ILE A 108 36.43 10.85 18.95
N ARG A 109 36.17 11.04 20.25
CA ARG A 109 36.57 12.27 20.93
C ARG A 109 38.06 12.20 21.20
N ASP A 110 38.78 13.23 20.76
CA ASP A 110 40.13 13.49 21.23
C ASP A 110 40.01 14.13 22.63
N ASP A 111 39.88 13.30 23.67
CA ASP A 111 39.85 13.77 25.05
C ASP A 111 41.28 14.20 25.48
N ALA A 112 41.75 15.32 24.92
CA ALA A 112 42.98 16.00 25.35
C ALA A 112 42.71 17.34 26.08
N GLU A 113 41.46 17.83 26.15
CA GLU A 113 41.18 19.17 26.72
C GLU A 113 40.12 19.26 27.82
N SER A 114 39.51 18.16 28.28
CA SER A 114 38.61 18.22 29.46
C SER A 114 39.06 17.28 30.58
N GLY A 115 39.84 17.83 31.50
CA GLY A 115 40.38 17.15 32.68
C GLY A 115 39.32 16.81 33.74
N SER A 116 38.44 15.85 33.45
CA SER A 116 37.62 15.20 34.48
C SER A 116 37.76 13.68 34.40
N VAL A 117 38.70 13.17 35.19
CA VAL A 117 38.89 11.73 35.45
C VAL A 117 37.62 11.20 36.13
N SER A 118 36.82 10.41 35.41
CA SER A 118 35.78 9.58 36.03
C SER A 118 36.35 8.19 36.26
N SER A 119 36.58 7.89 37.52
CA SER A 119 37.04 6.60 38.03
C SER A 119 35.91 5.57 38.00
N SER A 120 35.75 4.88 36.88
CA SER A 120 35.06 3.59 36.81
C SER A 120 35.77 2.71 35.78
N GLY A 121 36.28 1.55 36.19
CA GLY A 121 37.12 0.64 35.40
C GLY A 121 36.45 -0.07 34.21
N ALA A 122 35.58 0.61 33.48
CA ALA A 122 35.19 0.21 32.13
C ALA A 122 36.23 0.81 31.16
N ALA A 123 36.84 -0.01 30.31
CA ALA A 123 37.78 0.45 29.29
C ALA A 123 37.22 1.72 28.58
N ASN A 124 37.96 2.83 28.68
CA ASN A 124 37.60 4.13 28.10
C ASN A 124 37.49 3.97 26.57
N LYS A 125 36.31 3.57 26.07
CA LYS A 125 36.01 3.74 24.65
C LYS A 125 35.86 5.25 24.42
N PRO A 126 36.54 5.83 23.42
CA PRO A 126 36.55 7.27 23.18
C PRO A 126 35.24 7.85 22.60
N PHE A 127 34.13 7.11 22.73
CA PHE A 127 32.77 7.52 22.40
C PHE A 127 31.79 6.70 23.23
N THR A 128 30.61 7.27 23.48
CA THR A 128 29.54 6.61 24.26
C THR A 128 28.58 5.83 23.36
N LEU A 129 28.00 4.74 23.87
CA LEU A 129 26.88 4.05 23.19
C LEU A 129 25.69 5.00 22.92
N SER A 130 25.55 6.06 23.73
CA SER A 130 24.56 7.10 23.50
C SER A 130 24.83 7.89 22.22
N GLU A 131 26.08 8.20 21.88
CA GLU A 131 26.43 8.90 20.64
C GLU A 131 26.19 8.03 19.42
N ALA A 132 26.63 6.76 19.47
CA ALA A 132 26.35 5.80 18.41
C ALA A 132 24.84 5.70 18.12
N SER A 133 24.00 5.66 19.17
CA SER A 133 22.54 5.58 19.01
C SER A 133 21.91 6.79 18.29
N ARG A 134 22.60 7.94 18.23
CA ARG A 134 22.13 9.14 17.52
C ARG A 134 22.47 9.14 16.04
N SER A 135 23.27 8.19 15.58
CA SER A 135 23.68 8.09 14.18
C SER A 135 22.47 8.07 13.23
N ARG A 136 22.61 8.76 12.11
CA ARG A 136 21.69 8.76 10.96
C ARG A 136 21.44 7.35 10.41
N TRP A 137 22.36 6.41 10.67
CA TRP A 137 22.21 5.01 10.27
C TRP A 137 20.91 4.42 10.84
N PHE A 138 20.52 4.75 12.07
CA PHE A 138 19.28 4.24 12.69
C PHE A 138 17.99 4.82 12.10
N THR A 139 18.08 5.89 11.32
CA THR A 139 16.93 6.56 10.68
C THR A 139 16.94 6.45 9.16
N ARG A 140 17.88 5.70 8.56
CA ARG A 140 17.86 5.42 7.12
C ARG A 140 16.91 4.25 6.82
N GLY A 141 16.15 4.32 5.73
CA GLY A 141 15.21 3.25 5.34
C GLY A 141 15.88 1.88 5.18
N TRP A 142 16.84 1.80 4.26
CA TRP A 142 17.54 0.56 3.89
C TRP A 142 18.20 -0.16 5.06
N THR A 143 18.81 0.56 6.00
CA THR A 143 19.50 -0.04 7.14
C THR A 143 18.60 -0.85 8.08
N LEU A 144 17.27 -0.82 7.91
CA LEU A 144 16.34 -1.68 8.66
C LEU A 144 16.59 -3.16 8.34
N GLN A 145 16.57 -3.48 7.06
CA GLN A 145 16.81 -4.84 6.61
C GLN A 145 18.28 -5.24 6.79
N GLU A 146 19.21 -4.28 6.72
CA GLU A 146 20.63 -4.50 6.98
C GLU A 146 20.92 -4.80 8.47
N LEU A 147 20.03 -4.39 9.38
CA LEU A 147 20.08 -4.75 10.80
C LEU A 147 19.46 -6.11 11.08
N ILE A 148 18.27 -6.36 10.52
CA ILE A 148 17.43 -7.52 10.84
C ILE A 148 17.92 -8.77 10.11
N ALA A 149 18.21 -8.66 8.81
CA ALA A 149 18.46 -9.82 7.96
C ALA A 149 19.76 -10.59 8.31
N PRO A 150 20.93 -9.94 8.50
CA PRO A 150 22.17 -10.64 8.81
C PRO A 150 22.15 -11.28 10.18
N LYS A 151 22.78 -12.45 10.34
CA LYS A 151 22.95 -13.08 11.65
C LYS A 151 23.91 -12.29 12.54
N TYR A 152 25.03 -11.83 11.97
CA TYR A 152 26.08 -11.08 12.67
C TYR A 152 26.20 -9.68 12.08
N VAL A 153 26.20 -8.67 12.95
CA VAL A 153 26.42 -7.28 12.58
C VAL A 153 27.43 -6.67 13.53
N GLU A 154 28.44 -6.01 12.98
CA GLU A 154 29.48 -5.29 13.72
C GLU A 154 29.39 -3.81 13.38
N PHE A 155 29.37 -2.96 14.40
CA PHE A 155 29.22 -1.52 14.25
C PHE A 155 30.59 -0.84 14.36
N TYR A 156 30.89 0.02 13.40
CA TYR A 156 32.16 0.73 13.29
C TYR A 156 31.92 2.23 13.18
N THR A 157 32.85 3.01 13.75
CA THR A 157 32.91 4.46 13.60
C THR A 157 33.41 4.88 12.21
N HIS A 158 33.44 6.18 11.93
CA HIS A 158 34.02 6.74 10.70
C HIS A 158 35.50 6.37 10.48
N SER A 159 36.25 6.04 11.54
CA SER A 159 37.66 5.66 11.48
C SER A 159 37.87 4.14 11.55
N TRP A 160 36.79 3.34 11.38
CA TRP A 160 36.80 1.88 11.47
C TRP A 160 37.21 1.32 12.85
N GLU A 161 36.96 2.10 13.92
CA GLU A 161 37.05 1.60 15.30
C GLU A 161 35.74 0.92 15.74
N GLU A 162 35.86 -0.19 16.45
CA GLU A 162 34.71 -1.04 16.82
C GLU A 162 33.87 -0.42 17.96
N ILE A 163 32.60 -0.16 17.64
CA ILE A 163 31.57 0.27 18.58
C ILE A 163 31.09 -0.92 19.40
N GLY A 164 30.76 -2.01 18.72
CA GLY A 164 30.33 -3.27 19.30
C GLY A 164 29.55 -4.08 18.28
N THR A 165 29.00 -5.21 18.72
CA THR A 165 28.22 -6.12 17.88
C THR A 165 26.73 -6.01 18.15
N LYS A 166 25.89 -6.46 17.20
CA LYS A 166 24.43 -6.57 17.41
C LYS A 166 24.10 -7.32 18.70
N SER A 167 24.79 -8.42 18.99
CA SER A 167 24.54 -9.20 20.20
C SER A 167 24.91 -8.43 21.49
N SER A 168 26.04 -7.72 21.50
CA SER A 168 26.48 -6.91 22.64
C SER A 168 25.60 -5.68 22.91
N MET A 169 24.92 -5.17 21.86
CA MET A 169 24.18 -3.91 21.90
C MET A 169 22.65 -4.07 21.88
N ILE A 170 22.14 -5.30 22.05
CA ILE A 170 20.71 -5.62 21.86
C ILE A 170 19.75 -4.69 22.63
N GLY A 171 20.01 -4.42 23.91
CA GLY A 171 19.11 -3.58 24.71
C GLY A 171 19.02 -2.15 24.17
N MET A 172 20.15 -1.59 23.72
CA MET A 172 20.20 -0.28 23.09
C MET A 172 19.49 -0.30 21.74
N LEU A 173 19.77 -1.31 20.90
CA LEU A 173 19.17 -1.47 19.58
C LEU A 173 17.65 -1.60 19.66
N ALA A 174 17.14 -2.43 20.56
CA ALA A 174 15.71 -2.61 20.78
C ALA A 174 15.05 -1.31 21.22
N LYS A 175 15.67 -0.57 22.16
CA LYS A 175 15.17 0.74 22.61
C LYS A 175 15.17 1.79 21.50
N ARG A 176 16.23 1.83 20.69
CA ARG A 176 16.40 2.82 19.62
C ARG A 176 15.46 2.59 18.45
N THR A 177 15.32 1.33 18.02
CA THR A 177 14.60 0.95 16.81
C THR A 177 13.15 0.55 17.05
N GLY A 178 12.81 0.11 18.27
CA GLY A 178 11.52 -0.50 18.58
C GLY A 178 11.42 -1.98 18.19
N ILE A 179 12.46 -2.55 17.59
CA ILE A 179 12.49 -3.95 17.16
C ILE A 179 12.59 -4.86 18.39
N PRO A 180 11.80 -5.94 18.49
CA PRO A 180 11.90 -6.91 19.57
C PRO A 180 13.30 -7.56 19.64
N GLU A 181 13.75 -7.86 20.87
CA GLU A 181 15.08 -8.44 21.09
C GLU A 181 15.22 -9.84 20.48
N ASP A 182 14.16 -10.63 20.47
CA ASP A 182 14.11 -11.94 19.83
C ASP A 182 14.34 -11.83 18.31
N VAL A 183 13.72 -10.86 17.63
CA VAL A 183 13.99 -10.55 16.22
C VAL A 183 15.45 -10.12 16.03
N LEU A 184 15.99 -9.26 16.90
CA LEU A 184 17.40 -8.84 16.83
C LEU A 184 18.38 -10.01 17.06
N ARG A 185 17.97 -11.05 17.78
CA ARG A 185 18.72 -12.32 17.97
C ARG A 185 18.58 -13.29 16.79
N GLY A 186 17.80 -12.96 15.77
CA GLY A 186 17.59 -13.78 14.58
C GLY A 186 16.24 -14.51 14.54
N GLY A 187 15.32 -14.18 15.46
CA GLY A 187 13.92 -14.59 15.35
C GLY A 187 13.29 -14.13 14.04
N SER A 188 12.37 -14.92 13.49
CA SER A 188 11.76 -14.62 12.19
C SER A 188 10.85 -13.39 12.30
N PRO A 189 11.07 -12.32 11.51
CA PRO A 189 10.16 -11.17 11.47
C PRO A 189 8.74 -11.54 11.04
N LEU A 190 8.58 -12.63 10.30
CA LEU A 190 7.29 -13.03 9.73
C LEU A 190 6.29 -13.54 10.77
N VAL A 191 6.71 -13.79 12.02
CA VAL A 191 5.79 -14.14 13.12
C VAL A 191 5.10 -12.92 13.74
N HIS A 192 5.56 -11.71 13.39
CA HIS A 192 4.95 -10.46 13.82
C HIS A 192 3.92 -9.99 12.79
N ASN A 193 2.86 -9.35 13.28
CA ASN A 193 1.83 -8.77 12.42
C ASN A 193 2.37 -7.62 11.56
N VAL A 194 1.66 -7.30 10.48
CA VAL A 194 2.05 -6.30 9.48
C VAL A 194 2.26 -4.94 10.12
N ALA A 195 1.32 -4.53 10.97
CA ALA A 195 1.35 -3.30 11.73
C ALA A 195 2.65 -3.12 12.54
N GLU A 196 2.99 -4.09 13.39
CA GLU A 196 4.20 -4.04 14.23
C GLU A 196 5.45 -3.89 13.37
N ARG A 197 5.52 -4.62 12.26
CA ARG A 197 6.66 -4.58 11.35
C ARG A 197 6.77 -3.27 10.59
N MET A 198 5.65 -2.69 10.16
CA MET A 198 5.61 -1.32 9.60
C MET A 198 6.13 -0.30 10.62
N SER A 199 5.82 -0.47 11.91
CA SER A 199 6.27 0.45 12.95
C SER A 199 7.79 0.50 13.12
N TRP A 200 8.52 -0.58 12.80
CA TRP A 200 9.99 -0.62 12.83
C TRP A 200 10.62 0.32 11.78
N ALA A 201 9.85 0.69 10.76
CA ALA A 201 10.20 1.67 9.73
C ALA A 201 9.64 3.08 9.99
N SER A 202 8.81 3.29 11.01
CA SER A 202 8.08 4.54 11.25
C SER A 202 8.94 5.81 11.40
N LYS A 203 10.16 5.66 11.91
CA LYS A 203 11.13 6.76 12.09
C LYS A 203 12.18 6.84 10.99
N ARG A 204 12.07 5.98 9.98
CA ARG A 204 13.07 5.88 8.92
C ARG A 204 12.72 6.78 7.75
N GLN A 205 13.74 7.19 7.03
CA GLN A 205 13.67 8.13 5.93
C GLN A 205 14.48 7.63 4.74
N THR A 206 13.98 7.91 3.55
CA THR A 206 14.62 7.57 2.27
C THR A 206 14.83 8.83 1.45
N THR A 207 15.77 8.79 0.51
CA THR A 207 16.04 9.94 -0.37
C THR A 207 15.00 10.02 -1.49
N ARG A 208 14.70 8.87 -2.12
CA ARG A 208 13.58 8.73 -3.05
C ARG A 208 12.34 8.29 -2.28
N GLU A 209 11.17 8.77 -2.71
CA GLU A 209 9.91 8.44 -2.05
C GLU A 209 9.60 6.95 -2.18
N GLU A 210 9.84 6.36 -3.35
CA GLU A 210 9.53 4.96 -3.65
C GLU A 210 10.41 3.98 -2.84
N ASP A 211 11.64 4.40 -2.51
CA ASP A 211 12.54 3.59 -1.69
C ASP A 211 11.96 3.30 -0.31
N MET A 212 10.99 4.08 0.18
CA MET A 212 10.28 3.77 1.43
C MET A 212 9.53 2.44 1.33
N ALA A 213 9.00 2.12 0.15
CA ALA A 213 8.41 0.81 -0.12
C ALA A 213 9.49 -0.24 -0.40
N TYR A 214 10.46 0.08 -1.26
CA TYR A 214 11.45 -0.88 -1.72
C TYR A 214 12.38 -1.38 -0.62
N CYS A 215 12.70 -0.54 0.37
CA CYS A 215 13.51 -0.92 1.52
C CYS A 215 12.82 -1.89 2.49
N LEU A 216 11.52 -2.18 2.28
CA LEU A 216 10.72 -3.08 3.12
C LEU A 216 10.38 -4.41 2.42
N LEU A 217 10.68 -4.56 1.13
CA LEU A 217 10.33 -5.75 0.35
C LEU A 217 10.80 -7.04 1.02
N GLY A 218 12.08 -7.09 1.37
CA GLY A 218 12.66 -8.27 1.98
C GLY A 218 12.18 -8.54 3.40
N LEU A 219 11.85 -7.48 4.16
CA LEU A 219 11.21 -7.64 5.46
C LEU A 219 9.90 -8.42 5.26
N PHE A 220 9.06 -7.98 4.33
CA PHE A 220 7.74 -8.57 3.99
C PHE A 220 7.76 -9.80 3.09
N GLY A 221 8.92 -10.25 2.60
CA GLY A 221 8.97 -11.39 1.68
C GLY A 221 8.29 -11.10 0.33
N ILE A 222 8.27 -9.83 -0.07
CA ILE A 222 7.60 -9.35 -1.27
C ILE A 222 8.62 -9.22 -2.40
N ASN A 223 8.19 -9.59 -3.61
CA ASN A 223 8.87 -9.24 -4.84
C ASN A 223 7.90 -8.45 -5.73
N MET A 224 8.35 -7.30 -6.23
CA MET A 224 7.55 -6.46 -7.12
C MET A 224 8.43 -5.60 -8.04
N PRO A 225 7.93 -5.19 -9.23
CA PRO A 225 8.66 -4.29 -10.13
C PRO A 225 8.96 -2.93 -9.51
N LEU A 226 10.16 -2.41 -9.75
CA LEU A 226 10.57 -1.07 -9.32
C LEU A 226 10.21 -0.04 -10.38
N LEU A 227 9.28 0.86 -10.06
CA LEU A 227 8.85 1.95 -10.93
C LEU A 227 9.22 3.29 -10.27
N TYR A 228 10.45 3.75 -10.49
CA TYR A 228 10.85 5.09 -10.03
C TYR A 228 10.10 6.18 -10.81
N GLY A 229 9.52 7.15 -10.09
CA GLY A 229 8.61 8.17 -10.61
C GLY A 229 7.15 7.97 -10.22
N GLU A 230 6.78 6.85 -9.59
CA GLU A 230 5.41 6.60 -9.13
C GLU A 230 5.10 7.25 -7.75
N GLY A 231 6.13 7.72 -7.04
CA GLY A 231 6.01 8.37 -5.73
C GLY A 231 5.38 7.45 -4.67
N VAL A 232 4.47 8.01 -3.87
CA VAL A 232 3.75 7.28 -2.80
C VAL A 232 3.01 6.01 -3.26
N LYS A 233 2.69 5.89 -4.55
CA LYS A 233 2.01 4.71 -5.11
C LYS A 233 2.81 3.42 -4.92
N ALA A 234 4.14 3.51 -4.86
CA ALA A 234 5.00 2.36 -4.56
C ALA A 234 4.64 1.73 -3.21
N PHE A 235 4.32 2.57 -2.21
CA PHE A 235 3.95 2.12 -0.87
C PHE A 235 2.52 1.54 -0.80
N TYR A 236 1.61 2.02 -1.65
CA TYR A 236 0.30 1.38 -1.82
C TYR A 236 0.44 -0.01 -2.44
N ARG A 237 1.24 -0.14 -3.50
CA ARG A 237 1.54 -1.44 -4.12
C ARG A 237 2.18 -2.41 -3.14
N LEU A 238 3.09 -1.96 -2.27
CA LEU A 238 3.65 -2.79 -1.20
C LEU A 238 2.53 -3.36 -0.31
N GLN A 239 1.62 -2.52 0.19
CA GLN A 239 0.50 -2.95 1.04
C GLN A 239 -0.43 -3.93 0.31
N GLU A 240 -0.70 -3.69 -0.98
CA GLU A 240 -1.46 -4.61 -1.82
C GLU A 240 -0.79 -5.98 -1.94
N GLN A 241 0.53 -6.02 -2.18
CA GLN A 241 1.26 -7.28 -2.25
C GLN A 241 1.30 -8.00 -0.90
N ILE A 242 1.45 -7.27 0.20
CA ILE A 242 1.40 -7.84 1.56
C ILE A 242 0.06 -8.54 1.77
N LEU A 243 -1.05 -7.87 1.46
CA LEU A 243 -2.39 -8.44 1.64
C LEU A 243 -2.67 -9.64 0.74
N ARG A 244 -2.06 -9.68 -0.46
CA ARG A 244 -2.15 -10.84 -1.37
C ARG A 244 -1.39 -12.06 -0.84
N GLN A 245 -0.34 -11.87 -0.05
CA GLN A 245 0.44 -12.97 0.54
C GLN A 245 -0.08 -13.41 1.91
N GLN A 246 -0.53 -12.46 2.73
CA GLN A 246 -0.99 -12.71 4.10
C GLN A 246 -2.21 -11.83 4.41
N GLU A 247 -3.29 -12.47 4.85
CA GLU A 247 -4.48 -11.78 5.36
C GLU A 247 -4.24 -11.29 6.79
N ASP A 248 -3.63 -10.11 6.89
CA ASP A 248 -3.38 -9.43 8.16
C ASP A 248 -3.98 -8.02 8.13
N TYR A 249 -5.14 -7.88 8.77
CA TYR A 249 -5.89 -6.64 8.80
C TYR A 249 -5.38 -5.61 9.82
N THR A 250 -4.34 -5.95 10.60
CA THR A 250 -3.62 -4.93 11.37
C THR A 250 -3.02 -3.88 10.44
N MET A 251 -2.83 -4.18 9.15
CA MET A 251 -2.44 -3.21 8.12
C MET A 251 -3.37 -1.98 8.04
N PHE A 252 -4.63 -2.05 8.47
CA PHE A 252 -5.54 -0.90 8.49
C PHE A 252 -5.50 -0.06 9.78
N THR A 253 -4.61 -0.38 10.71
CA THR A 253 -4.51 0.29 12.02
C THR A 253 -3.58 1.51 12.00
N TRP A 254 -3.28 2.04 10.81
CA TRP A 254 -2.50 3.27 10.65
C TRP A 254 -3.30 4.51 11.05
N ILE A 255 -2.58 5.55 11.46
CA ILE A 255 -3.13 6.83 11.87
C ILE A 255 -2.44 7.93 11.07
N ALA A 256 -3.22 8.71 10.31
CA ALA A 256 -2.66 9.81 9.57
C ALA A 256 -2.33 10.98 10.52
N PRO A 257 -1.17 11.64 10.35
CA PRO A 257 -0.80 12.77 11.19
C PRO A 257 -1.79 13.92 11.01
N PRO A 258 -2.16 14.62 12.10
CA PRO A 258 -3.00 15.82 12.00
C PRO A 258 -2.26 16.87 11.16
N LYS A 259 -2.88 17.33 10.06
CA LYS A 259 -2.39 18.53 9.36
C LYS A 259 -2.89 19.74 10.13
N LEU A 260 -1.96 20.60 10.58
CA LEU A 260 -2.25 21.77 11.39
C LEU A 260 -3.21 22.78 10.71
N ASP A 261 -3.37 22.71 9.38
CA ASP A 261 -4.07 23.73 8.57
C ASP A 261 -5.28 23.19 7.78
N VAL A 262 -5.77 21.98 8.08
CA VAL A 262 -6.86 21.35 7.32
C VAL A 262 -7.94 20.85 8.29
N GLU A 263 -9.20 21.22 8.06
CA GLU A 263 -10.30 20.70 8.87
C GLU A 263 -10.31 19.16 8.86
N PRO A 264 -10.46 18.49 10.01
CA PRO A 264 -10.43 17.02 10.13
C PRO A 264 -11.34 16.28 9.13
N ASP A 265 -12.46 16.91 8.77
CA ASP A 265 -13.49 16.35 7.89
C ASP A 265 -13.12 16.37 6.39
N SER A 266 -12.06 17.08 5.99
CA SER A 266 -11.69 17.22 4.58
C SER A 266 -10.62 16.23 4.11
N MET A 267 -10.00 15.45 4.99
CA MET A 267 -8.95 14.49 4.63
C MET A 267 -9.52 13.07 4.44
N VAL A 268 -10.28 12.89 3.35
CA VAL A 268 -10.69 11.54 2.91
C VAL A 268 -9.46 10.81 2.37
N ARG A 269 -9.11 9.66 2.97
CA ARG A 269 -8.01 8.81 2.51
C ARG A 269 -8.50 7.41 2.19
N GLY A 270 -7.85 6.77 1.22
CA GLY A 270 -8.07 5.37 0.85
C GLY A 270 -7.80 4.40 1.99
N ALA A 271 -7.95 3.10 1.71
CA ALA A 271 -7.65 2.02 2.66
C ALA A 271 -6.17 1.98 3.10
N TRP A 272 -5.28 2.54 2.27
CA TRP A 272 -3.84 2.38 2.38
C TRP A 272 -3.19 3.55 3.14
N ALA A 273 -2.23 3.20 4.00
CA ALA A 273 -1.30 4.17 4.56
C ALA A 273 -0.43 4.77 3.45
N SER A 274 -0.01 6.02 3.63
CA SER A 274 0.93 6.70 2.73
C SER A 274 2.40 6.47 3.09
N ALA A 275 2.69 6.12 4.34
CA ALA A 275 4.04 5.82 4.79
C ALA A 275 4.05 4.97 6.09
N PRO A 276 5.16 4.30 6.41
CA PRO A 276 5.31 3.60 7.69
C PRO A 276 5.24 4.51 8.91
N SER A 277 5.49 5.82 8.75
CA SER A 277 5.35 6.82 9.83
C SER A 277 3.92 6.96 10.35
N GLU A 278 2.93 6.53 9.57
CA GLU A 278 1.52 6.43 9.97
C GLU A 278 1.24 5.19 10.83
N PHE A 279 2.27 4.42 11.19
CA PHE A 279 2.23 3.41 12.25
C PHE A 279 3.02 3.86 13.51
N PRO A 280 2.81 5.09 14.07
CA PRO A 280 3.73 5.66 15.06
C PRO A 280 3.58 5.07 16.47
N LEU A 281 2.46 4.37 16.73
CA LEU A 281 1.94 4.07 18.06
C LEU A 281 2.17 2.63 18.53
N MET A 282 2.96 1.85 17.80
CA MET A 282 3.13 0.41 18.06
C MET A 282 4.42 0.10 18.82
N LYS A 283 4.99 1.11 19.49
CA LYS A 283 6.18 0.93 20.32
C LYS A 283 5.82 0.17 21.59
N ARG A 284 6.74 -0.69 22.04
CA ARG A 284 6.80 -1.28 23.39
C ARG A 284 6.36 -0.27 24.45
N SER A 285 5.10 -0.35 24.88
CA SER A 285 4.70 0.15 26.19
C SER A 285 4.52 -1.08 27.06
N THR A 286 5.38 -1.25 28.07
CA THR A 286 5.28 -2.37 29.02
C THR A 286 4.02 -2.29 29.90
N HIS A 287 3.28 -1.19 29.78
CA HIS A 287 1.96 -1.00 30.32
C HIS A 287 1.06 -0.45 29.20
N VAL A 288 0.08 -1.23 28.75
CA VAL A 288 -1.09 -0.65 28.09
C VAL A 288 -1.83 0.10 29.19
N ASN A 289 -1.46 1.37 29.40
CA ASN A 289 -2.39 2.29 30.03
C ASN A 289 -3.36 2.64 28.90
N TRP A 290 -4.50 1.96 28.83
CA TRP A 290 -5.63 2.45 28.06
C TRP A 290 -5.86 3.88 28.58
N SER A 291 -5.44 4.88 27.79
CA SER A 291 -5.44 6.25 28.30
C SER A 291 -6.88 6.60 28.64
N SER A 292 -7.09 7.15 29.84
CA SER A 292 -8.38 7.67 30.31
C SER A 292 -8.85 8.92 29.54
N GLN A 293 -8.40 9.09 28.30
CA GLN A 293 -8.83 10.20 27.45
C GLN A 293 -10.12 9.79 26.73
N ARG A 294 -11.21 10.14 27.40
CA ARG A 294 -12.63 10.04 27.02
C ARG A 294 -13.12 8.61 26.76
N THR A 295 -13.42 7.91 27.85
CA THR A 295 -14.39 6.80 27.84
C THR A 295 -15.77 7.36 27.47
N ILE A 296 -16.29 7.00 26.30
CA ILE A 296 -17.71 7.23 26.00
C ILE A 296 -18.49 6.09 26.66
N SER A 297 -19.18 6.43 27.73
CA SER A 297 -20.00 5.48 28.50
C SER A 297 -21.41 5.43 27.90
N GLU A 298 -21.56 4.88 26.70
CA GLU A 298 -22.87 4.80 26.03
C GLU A 298 -23.34 3.34 25.83
N PRO A 299 -24.61 3.03 26.11
CA PRO A 299 -25.16 1.70 25.90
C PRO A 299 -25.34 1.40 24.40
N ILE A 300 -24.53 0.47 23.88
CA ILE A 300 -24.40 0.15 22.44
C ILE A 300 -25.62 -0.60 21.85
N LEU A 301 -26.49 -1.19 22.69
CA LEU A 301 -27.56 -2.09 22.25
C LEU A 301 -28.91 -1.72 22.87
N SER A 302 -29.84 -1.25 22.04
CA SER A 302 -31.26 -1.11 22.42
C SER A 302 -32.13 -2.17 21.71
N LYS A 303 -32.76 -3.00 22.55
CA LYS A 303 -33.80 -4.02 22.28
C LYS A 303 -33.39 -5.24 21.44
N ALA A 304 -32.90 -6.28 22.13
CA ALA A 304 -33.40 -7.66 22.07
C ALA A 304 -32.63 -8.55 23.06
N ASN A 305 -33.33 -9.05 24.09
CA ASN A 305 -33.11 -10.26 24.89
C ASN A 305 -31.73 -10.74 25.44
N ASP A 306 -30.60 -10.08 25.27
CA ASP A 306 -29.34 -10.61 25.83
C ASP A 306 -28.95 -9.97 27.18
N LYS A 307 -28.80 -10.85 28.18
CA LYS A 307 -28.41 -10.60 29.59
C LYS A 307 -26.95 -10.15 29.72
N ILE A 308 -26.59 -8.99 29.18
CA ILE A 308 -25.25 -8.41 29.38
C ILE A 308 -25.39 -7.19 30.32
N PRO A 309 -24.81 -7.23 31.53
CA PRO A 309 -24.90 -6.14 32.50
C PRO A 309 -24.47 -4.78 31.93
N GLU A 310 -25.20 -3.72 32.28
CA GLU A 310 -24.93 -2.33 31.87
C GLU A 310 -23.51 -1.84 32.16
N THR A 311 -22.86 -2.41 33.17
CA THR A 311 -21.49 -2.10 33.59
C THR A 311 -20.39 -2.58 32.62
N GLN A 312 -20.72 -3.35 31.57
CA GLN A 312 -19.76 -3.91 30.60
C GLN A 312 -19.76 -3.20 29.22
N ARG A 313 -20.56 -2.15 29.01
CA ARG A 313 -20.68 -1.46 27.71
C ARG A 313 -19.84 -0.18 27.66
N LYS A 314 -18.51 -0.30 27.66
CA LYS A 314 -17.60 0.84 27.49
C LYS A 314 -16.84 0.77 26.16
N LEU A 315 -17.04 1.79 25.33
CA LEU A 315 -16.20 2.09 24.16
C LEU A 315 -14.98 2.85 24.63
N GLU A 316 -13.81 2.28 24.42
CA GLU A 316 -12.53 2.90 24.74
C GLU A 316 -11.73 3.06 23.46
N MET A 317 -11.36 4.30 23.18
CA MET A 317 -10.52 4.63 22.03
C MET A 317 -9.07 4.43 22.38
N VAL A 318 -8.34 3.81 21.46
CA VAL A 318 -6.99 3.34 21.74
C VAL A 318 -6.04 4.02 20.78
N TYR A 319 -5.29 4.97 21.31
CA TYR A 319 -4.19 5.58 20.58
C TYR A 319 -2.89 4.80 20.75
N HIS A 320 -2.79 3.84 21.69
CA HIS A 320 -1.58 3.07 21.93
C HIS A 320 -1.90 1.58 22.10
N VAL A 321 -1.46 0.76 21.15
CA VAL A 321 -1.65 -0.70 21.19
C VAL A 321 -0.29 -1.38 21.34
N ASP A 322 -0.12 -2.24 22.35
CA ASP A 322 1.08 -3.08 22.48
C ASP A 322 0.92 -4.35 21.64
N PHE A 323 1.42 -4.30 20.40
CA PHE A 323 1.28 -5.38 19.42
C PHE A 323 2.09 -6.64 19.74
N LYS A 324 2.97 -6.62 20.76
CA LYS A 324 3.73 -7.81 21.20
C LYS A 324 2.83 -8.90 21.78
N ARG A 325 1.60 -8.55 22.15
CA ARG A 325 0.56 -9.48 22.62
C ARG A 325 -0.45 -9.85 21.55
N VAL A 326 -0.42 -9.17 20.40
CA VAL A 326 -1.27 -9.48 19.25
C VAL A 326 -0.61 -10.64 18.52
N VAL A 327 -0.84 -11.84 19.05
CA VAL A 327 -0.48 -13.09 18.42
C VAL A 327 -1.17 -13.13 17.05
N GLN A 328 -0.39 -13.37 15.98
CA GLN A 328 -0.90 -13.47 14.62
C GLN A 328 -2.09 -14.44 14.57
N PHE A 329 -3.28 -13.93 14.25
CA PHE A 329 -4.36 -14.77 13.78
C PHE A 329 -4.04 -15.13 12.34
N SER A 330 -3.89 -16.43 12.07
CA SER A 330 -3.75 -16.90 10.70
C SER A 330 -5.11 -16.84 9.99
N TYR A 331 -5.08 -16.81 8.66
CA TYR A 331 -6.28 -16.95 7.82
C TYR A 331 -7.18 -18.12 8.29
N ARG A 332 -6.57 -19.22 8.73
CA ARG A 332 -7.28 -20.42 9.20
C ARG A 332 -8.09 -20.14 10.47
N ASP A 333 -7.50 -19.44 11.43
CA ASP A 333 -8.13 -19.12 12.72
C ASP A 333 -9.31 -18.14 12.54
N ILE A 334 -9.17 -17.20 11.60
CA ILE A 334 -10.23 -16.25 11.20
C ILE A 334 -11.40 -17.01 10.55
N HIS A 335 -11.09 -17.94 9.64
CA HIS A 335 -12.11 -18.73 8.92
C HIS A 335 -12.92 -19.63 9.85
N GLU A 336 -12.29 -20.26 10.84
CA GLU A 336 -12.98 -21.10 11.83
C GLU A 336 -13.92 -20.28 12.72
N SER A 337 -13.55 -19.04 13.04
CA SER A 337 -14.31 -18.19 13.98
C SER A 337 -15.58 -17.58 13.36
N PHE A 338 -15.57 -17.25 12.06
CA PHE A 338 -16.68 -16.51 11.42
C PHE A 338 -17.24 -17.12 10.12
N GLY A 339 -16.74 -18.28 9.67
CA GLY A 339 -17.33 -19.02 8.54
C GLY A 339 -17.22 -18.30 7.18
N HIS A 340 -16.17 -17.51 6.97
CA HIS A 340 -15.92 -16.77 5.73
C HIS A 340 -15.63 -17.68 4.54
N GLN A 341 -15.95 -17.22 3.32
CA GLN A 341 -15.81 -18.03 2.10
C GLN A 341 -14.78 -17.53 1.09
N GLU A 342 -14.32 -16.27 1.14
CA GLU A 342 -13.45 -15.71 0.09
C GLU A 342 -12.33 -14.81 0.67
N PRO A 343 -11.09 -14.91 0.16
CA PRO A 343 -9.96 -14.05 0.56
C PRO A 343 -10.11 -12.60 0.04
N PRO A 344 -9.31 -11.66 0.56
CA PRO A 344 -9.29 -10.27 0.10
C PRO A 344 -8.95 -10.16 -1.39
N VAL A 345 -9.71 -9.35 -2.14
CA VAL A 345 -9.47 -9.10 -3.56
C VAL A 345 -9.05 -7.65 -3.76
N VAL A 346 -7.80 -7.45 -4.16
CA VAL A 346 -7.27 -6.15 -4.58
C VAL A 346 -7.50 -5.97 -6.08
N THR A 347 -8.21 -4.91 -6.46
CA THR A 347 -8.46 -4.51 -7.85
C THR A 347 -8.01 -3.07 -8.09
N SER A 348 -7.89 -2.66 -9.36
CA SER A 348 -7.64 -1.26 -9.72
C SER A 348 -8.71 -0.28 -9.21
N ARG A 349 -9.91 -0.77 -8.87
CA ARG A 349 -11.04 0.04 -8.41
C ARG A 349 -11.14 0.10 -6.89
N GLY A 350 -10.37 -0.71 -6.17
CA GLY A 350 -10.39 -0.78 -4.72
C GLY A 350 -10.21 -2.18 -4.17
N LEU A 351 -10.31 -2.26 -2.85
CA LEU A 351 -10.11 -3.46 -2.06
C LEU A 351 -11.47 -4.04 -1.65
N GLN A 352 -11.67 -5.35 -1.88
CA GLN A 352 -12.80 -6.10 -1.37
C GLN A 352 -12.36 -7.00 -0.22
N ILE A 353 -12.99 -6.86 0.94
CA ILE A 353 -12.70 -7.67 2.14
C ILE A 353 -13.98 -8.08 2.85
N TRP A 354 -13.87 -9.10 3.69
CA TRP A 354 -14.95 -9.51 4.58
C TRP A 354 -14.54 -9.26 6.02
N LEU A 355 -15.19 -8.29 6.67
CA LEU A 355 -14.96 -8.01 8.09
C LEU A 355 -16.25 -8.20 8.90
N PRO A 356 -16.16 -8.57 10.18
CA PRO A 356 -17.28 -8.58 11.09
C PRO A 356 -17.63 -7.12 11.40
N ILE A 357 -18.89 -6.76 11.21
CA ILE A 357 -19.40 -5.40 11.39
C ILE A 357 -20.44 -5.38 12.51
N LEU A 358 -20.24 -4.49 13.48
CA LEU A 358 -21.22 -4.16 14.50
C LEU A 358 -21.91 -2.86 14.11
N GLU A 359 -23.24 -2.90 13.96
CA GLU A 359 -24.05 -1.71 13.71
C GLU A 359 -24.49 -1.10 15.05
N VAL A 360 -24.03 0.11 15.35
CA VAL A 360 -24.37 0.83 16.58
C VAL A 360 -25.69 1.57 16.35
N LYS A 361 -26.76 1.17 17.04
CA LYS A 361 -28.07 1.81 16.91
C LYS A 361 -28.14 3.06 17.79
N ASN A 362 -28.08 4.21 17.13
CA ASN A 362 -28.16 5.53 17.75
C ASN A 362 -29.54 5.74 18.41
N THR A 363 -29.59 5.80 19.75
CA THR A 363 -30.85 6.00 20.50
C THR A 363 -30.79 7.11 21.57
N HIS A 364 -29.81 8.02 21.48
CA HIS A 364 -29.60 9.06 22.51
C HIS A 364 -30.61 10.23 22.39
N PRO A 365 -31.29 10.64 23.49
CA PRO A 365 -32.21 11.79 23.49
C PRO A 365 -31.52 13.16 23.29
N ASP A 366 -30.26 13.32 23.69
CA ASP A 366 -29.47 14.57 23.58
C ASP A 366 -28.47 14.62 22.39
N TRP A 367 -28.75 13.94 21.27
CA TRP A 367 -27.90 13.91 20.07
C TRP A 367 -27.42 15.30 19.59
N ALA A 368 -28.22 16.35 19.83
CA ALA A 368 -27.91 17.72 19.47
C ALA A 368 -26.72 18.33 20.26
N HIS A 369 -26.36 17.77 21.42
CA HIS A 369 -25.37 18.32 22.34
C HIS A 369 -23.98 17.69 22.24
N LEU A 370 -23.81 16.62 21.44
CA LEU A 370 -22.52 15.98 21.19
C LEU A 370 -21.62 16.85 20.30
N THR A 371 -20.32 16.88 20.57
CA THR A 371 -19.33 17.51 19.68
C THR A 371 -19.28 16.81 18.32
N PRO A 372 -18.78 17.46 17.24
CA PRO A 372 -18.61 16.81 15.93
C PRO A 372 -17.80 15.51 16.01
N MET A 373 -16.72 15.51 16.81
CA MET A 373 -15.90 14.32 17.07
C MET A 373 -16.69 13.23 17.81
N GLU A 374 -17.53 13.57 18.79
CA GLU A 374 -18.38 12.59 19.48
C GLU A 374 -19.49 12.01 18.60
N ARG A 375 -20.06 12.81 17.68
CA ARG A 375 -21.02 12.31 16.68
C ARG A 375 -20.36 11.41 15.64
N GLN A 376 -19.11 11.70 15.29
CA GLN A 376 -18.25 10.86 14.45
C GLN A 376 -17.87 9.55 15.16
N LEU A 377 -17.67 9.59 16.48
CA LEU A 377 -17.35 8.43 17.32
C LEU A 377 -18.57 7.55 17.63
N ALA A 378 -19.77 8.14 17.70
CA ALA A 378 -21.07 7.45 17.68
C ALA A 378 -21.40 6.84 16.30
N SER A 379 -20.37 6.53 15.51
CA SER A 379 -20.43 6.00 14.15
C SER A 379 -21.41 4.83 14.03
N ASN A 380 -22.19 4.85 12.96
CA ASN A 380 -23.22 3.84 12.73
C ASN A 380 -22.66 2.41 12.64
N ARG A 381 -21.35 2.21 12.38
CA ARG A 381 -20.74 0.87 12.20
C ARG A 381 -19.27 0.79 12.65
N LEU A 382 -18.93 -0.32 13.32
CA LEU A 382 -17.57 -0.70 13.71
C LEU A 382 -17.15 -1.96 12.96
N ALA A 383 -15.98 -1.96 12.32
CA ALA A 383 -15.42 -3.11 11.63
C ALA A 383 -14.28 -3.73 12.44
N TRP A 384 -14.47 -4.95 12.94
CA TRP A 384 -13.41 -5.63 13.68
C TRP A 384 -12.30 -6.11 12.74
N THR A 385 -11.04 -5.82 13.09
CA THR A 385 -9.86 -6.23 12.29
C THR A 385 -9.41 -7.67 12.60
N TYR A 386 -10.23 -8.47 13.28
CA TYR A 386 -9.88 -9.76 13.91
C TYR A 386 -8.76 -9.70 14.95
N CYS A 387 -8.26 -8.51 15.26
CA CYS A 387 -7.28 -8.34 16.32
C CYS A 387 -7.99 -8.28 17.68
N LYS A 388 -7.60 -9.18 18.59
CA LYS A 388 -8.01 -9.19 19.99
C LYS A 388 -6.79 -8.88 20.85
N LEU A 389 -6.92 -7.92 21.76
CA LEU A 389 -5.91 -7.55 22.73
C LEU A 389 -6.49 -7.71 24.13
N ASP A 390 -5.99 -8.69 24.88
CA ASP A 390 -6.51 -9.07 26.19
C ASP A 390 -8.03 -9.37 26.13
N ASP A 391 -8.86 -8.54 26.76
CA ASP A 391 -10.33 -8.63 26.79
C ASP A 391 -11.03 -7.69 25.80
N ARG A 392 -10.30 -7.12 24.83
CA ARG A 392 -10.81 -6.13 23.86
C ARG A 392 -10.63 -6.57 22.41
N LEU A 393 -11.57 -6.17 21.55
CA LEU A 393 -11.51 -6.30 20.09
C LEU A 393 -11.09 -4.96 19.49
N LEU A 394 -10.19 -4.98 18.50
CA LEU A 394 -9.68 -3.79 17.83
C LEU A 394 -10.43 -3.52 16.52
N CYS A 395 -11.21 -2.44 16.49
CA CYS A 395 -12.12 -2.10 15.41
C CYS A 395 -11.73 -0.81 14.68
N LEU A 396 -12.10 -0.74 13.40
CA LEU A 396 -12.14 0.49 12.60
C LEU A 396 -13.54 1.10 12.71
N ALA A 397 -13.64 2.35 13.14
CA ALA A 397 -14.86 3.14 13.08
C ALA A 397 -15.12 3.59 11.64
N LEU A 398 -16.34 3.34 11.15
CA LEU A 398 -16.76 3.69 9.79
C LEU A 398 -17.82 4.79 9.86
N ASP A 399 -17.47 5.99 9.41
CA ASP A 399 -18.37 7.13 9.46
C ASP A 399 -19.32 7.17 8.26
N SER A 400 -20.60 7.43 8.53
CA SER A 400 -21.69 7.57 7.56
C SER A 400 -22.06 9.02 7.25
N SER A 401 -21.35 10.01 7.80
CA SER A 401 -21.69 11.45 7.75
C SER A 401 -21.62 12.11 6.37
N ALA A 402 -21.18 11.39 5.33
CA ALA A 402 -21.15 11.94 3.98
C ALA A 402 -22.58 12.28 3.52
N ALA A 403 -22.76 13.49 2.95
CA ALA A 403 -24.03 14.08 2.50
C ALA A 403 -24.76 13.33 1.36
N GLU A 404 -24.40 12.07 1.08
CA GLU A 404 -24.97 11.20 0.06
C GLU A 404 -25.64 9.98 0.69
N PRO A 405 -26.71 9.43 0.08
CA PRO A 405 -27.71 8.62 0.78
C PRO A 405 -27.13 7.33 1.39
N ARG A 406 -27.28 7.16 2.72
CA ARG A 406 -27.36 5.94 3.57
C ARG A 406 -26.48 4.69 3.25
N SER A 407 -25.53 4.75 2.31
CA SER A 407 -24.88 3.56 1.73
C SER A 407 -23.37 3.71 1.47
N HIS A 408 -22.79 4.88 1.79
CA HIS A 408 -21.37 5.16 1.63
C HIS A 408 -20.76 5.60 2.97
N TYR A 409 -19.62 5.02 3.32
CA TYR A 409 -18.90 5.27 4.57
C TYR A 409 -17.49 5.78 4.26
N ARG A 410 -16.82 6.45 5.21
CA ARG A 410 -15.43 6.90 5.05
C ARG A 410 -14.55 6.37 6.17
N ILE A 411 -13.30 6.02 5.82
CA ILE A 411 -12.26 5.67 6.80
C ILE A 411 -11.50 6.95 7.12
N PHE A 412 -11.52 7.33 8.38
CA PHE A 412 -10.79 8.49 8.84
C PHE A 412 -9.37 8.14 9.28
N PRO A 413 -8.44 9.12 9.17
CA PRO A 413 -7.10 9.10 9.75
C PRO A 413 -6.95 8.63 11.20
N ALA A 414 -8.01 8.57 12.00
CA ALA A 414 -7.97 8.16 13.41
C ALA A 414 -9.18 7.29 13.79
N SER A 415 -9.42 6.23 13.02
CA SER A 415 -10.62 5.38 13.16
C SER A 415 -10.45 4.20 14.14
N LEU A 416 -9.32 4.09 14.84
CA LEU A 416 -9.07 2.92 15.67
C LEU A 416 -9.79 3.01 17.02
N VAL A 417 -10.71 2.09 17.26
CA VAL A 417 -11.53 2.00 18.48
C VAL A 417 -11.43 0.60 19.04
N SER A 418 -11.50 0.43 20.36
CA SER A 418 -11.66 -0.89 20.96
C SER A 418 -13.02 -1.07 21.60
N VAL A 419 -13.51 -2.30 21.55
CA VAL A 419 -14.73 -2.73 22.22
C VAL A 419 -14.45 -3.95 23.09
N ASP A 420 -15.30 -4.18 24.08
CA ASP A 420 -15.23 -5.38 24.91
C ASP A 420 -15.41 -6.66 24.08
N ALA A 421 -14.57 -7.67 24.33
CA ALA A 421 -14.62 -8.95 23.62
C ALA A 421 -15.91 -9.74 23.86
N SER A 422 -16.66 -9.45 24.92
CA SER A 422 -18.02 -9.99 25.08
C SER A 422 -18.94 -9.63 23.93
N LEU A 423 -18.69 -8.53 23.20
CA LEU A 423 -19.50 -8.11 22.05
C LEU A 423 -19.20 -8.87 20.76
N GLU A 424 -18.26 -9.82 20.76
CA GLU A 424 -17.85 -10.60 19.59
C GLU A 424 -19.04 -11.22 18.83
N HIS A 425 -19.99 -11.81 19.57
CA HIS A 425 -21.21 -12.42 19.02
C HIS A 425 -22.19 -11.40 18.38
N CYS A 426 -22.05 -10.10 18.66
CA CYS A 426 -22.89 -9.06 18.08
C CYS A 426 -22.43 -8.67 16.67
N PHE A 427 -21.19 -9.00 16.28
CA PHE A 427 -20.67 -8.67 14.96
C PHE A 427 -21.27 -9.57 13.87
N LYS A 428 -21.56 -8.98 12.72
CA LYS A 428 -22.04 -9.71 11.53
C LYS A 428 -21.07 -9.51 10.39
N VAL A 429 -20.63 -10.63 9.83
CA VAL A 429 -19.79 -10.65 8.63
C VAL A 429 -20.50 -9.94 7.48
N LEU A 430 -19.87 -8.89 6.97
CA LEU A 430 -20.31 -8.19 5.76
C LEU A 430 -19.16 -8.07 4.77
N ARG A 431 -19.50 -8.04 3.48
CA ARG A 431 -18.55 -7.68 2.43
C ARG A 431 -18.40 -6.18 2.38
N LEU A 432 -17.16 -5.70 2.48
CA LEU A 432 -16.79 -4.31 2.32
C LEU A 432 -16.08 -4.12 1.00
N TYR A 433 -16.39 -3.00 0.36
CA TYR A 433 -15.65 -2.48 -0.78
C TYR A 433 -15.03 -1.14 -0.39
N MET A 434 -13.71 -1.06 -0.34
CA MET A 434 -12.94 0.13 0.01
C MET A 434 -12.33 0.73 -1.26
N HIS A 435 -12.88 1.85 -1.71
CA HIS A 435 -12.38 2.60 -2.86
C HIS A 435 -11.03 3.27 -2.54
N PRO A 436 -10.10 3.43 -3.50
CA PRO A 436 -8.82 4.13 -3.30
C PRO A 436 -8.99 5.58 -2.81
N GLY A 437 -10.13 6.20 -3.12
CA GLY A 437 -10.53 7.52 -2.63
C GLY A 437 -11.18 7.54 -1.24
N GLY A 438 -11.16 6.42 -0.49
CA GLY A 438 -11.60 6.36 0.91
C GLY A 438 -13.07 6.07 1.17
N LEU A 439 -13.86 5.88 0.11
CA LEU A 439 -15.27 5.49 0.21
C LEU A 439 -15.38 3.99 0.49
N VAL A 440 -16.23 3.62 1.45
CA VAL A 440 -16.52 2.25 1.83
C VAL A 440 -17.99 1.93 1.56
N GLN A 441 -18.26 0.84 0.85
CA GLN A 441 -19.60 0.35 0.55
C GLN A 441 -19.82 -1.04 1.14
N PHE A 442 -21.03 -1.34 1.61
CA PHE A 442 -21.41 -2.66 2.11
C PHE A 442 -22.22 -3.45 1.08
N GLY A 443 -21.85 -4.70 0.85
CA GLY A 443 -22.69 -5.66 0.12
C GLY A 443 -23.69 -6.35 1.05
N ARG A 444 -24.99 -6.32 0.73
CA ARG A 444 -25.93 -7.31 1.30
C ARG A 444 -25.76 -8.62 0.54
N ARG A 445 -25.88 -9.76 1.25
CA ARG A 445 -26.09 -11.08 0.66
C ARG A 445 -27.44 -11.06 -0.07
N GLN A 446 -27.43 -10.60 -1.31
CA GLN A 446 -28.41 -11.01 -2.31
C GLN A 446 -27.63 -11.89 -3.28
N ASP A 447 -28.04 -13.15 -3.35
CA ASP A 447 -27.64 -14.03 -4.44
C ASP A 447 -27.80 -13.28 -5.78
N PRO A 448 -26.87 -13.48 -6.73
CA PRO A 448 -26.99 -12.96 -8.09
C PRO A 448 -28.22 -13.46 -8.87
N GLU A 449 -29.12 -14.25 -8.29
CA GLU A 449 -30.11 -15.05 -9.03
C GLU A 449 -31.55 -14.50 -9.08
N GLN A 450 -31.88 -13.35 -8.48
CA GLN A 450 -33.24 -12.78 -8.59
C GLN A 450 -33.30 -11.35 -9.13
N ALA A 451 -32.52 -11.08 -10.18
CA ALA A 451 -32.80 -9.96 -11.08
C ALA A 451 -33.36 -10.50 -12.40
N THR A 452 -34.68 -10.33 -12.56
CA THR A 452 -35.48 -10.51 -13.78
C THR A 452 -34.70 -10.58 -15.09
N ASN A 453 -34.87 -11.68 -15.82
CA ASN A 453 -34.35 -11.92 -17.18
C ASN A 453 -34.61 -10.72 -18.12
N GLY A 454 -33.56 -9.94 -18.36
CA GLY A 454 -33.51 -8.88 -19.36
C GLY A 454 -32.16 -8.20 -19.25
N THR A 455 -31.36 -8.21 -20.32
CA THR A 455 -30.07 -7.49 -20.34
C THR A 455 -30.37 -6.02 -20.61
N TRP A 456 -30.26 -5.16 -19.59
CA TRP A 456 -30.55 -3.73 -19.69
C TRP A 456 -29.24 -2.95 -19.82
N ILE A 457 -29.11 -2.07 -20.83
CA ILE A 457 -27.99 -1.13 -20.94
C ILE A 457 -28.48 0.27 -20.59
N ASN A 458 -28.01 0.82 -19.45
CA ASN A 458 -28.32 2.20 -19.04
C ASN A 458 -27.29 3.18 -19.62
N PHE A 459 -27.77 4.21 -20.31
CA PHE A 459 -26.94 5.25 -20.94
C PHE A 459 -26.94 6.52 -20.07
N ILE A 460 -25.77 7.00 -19.64
CA ILE A 460 -25.68 8.16 -18.72
C ILE A 460 -24.60 9.15 -19.19
N PRO A 461 -24.97 10.38 -19.60
CA PRO A 461 -24.03 11.49 -19.75
C PRO A 461 -23.73 12.13 -18.38
N ARG A 462 -22.46 12.30 -17.99
CA ARG A 462 -22.11 12.78 -16.62
C ARG A 462 -21.89 14.28 -16.45
N LYS A 463 -21.83 15.08 -17.52
CA LYS A 463 -21.72 16.56 -17.44
C LYS A 463 -22.98 17.26 -17.95
N ARG A 464 -23.30 18.43 -17.36
CA ARG A 464 -24.50 19.23 -17.68
C ARG A 464 -24.52 19.80 -19.11
N SER A 465 -23.39 19.86 -19.78
CA SER A 465 -23.18 20.37 -21.15
C SER A 465 -23.50 19.34 -22.25
N LEU A 466 -23.47 18.04 -21.93
CA LEU A 466 -23.80 16.97 -22.87
C LEU A 466 -25.28 16.65 -22.84
N THR A 467 -25.98 16.90 -23.95
CA THR A 467 -27.36 16.46 -24.12
C THR A 467 -27.44 15.39 -25.21
N LEU A 468 -27.92 14.20 -24.87
CA LEU A 468 -28.25 13.18 -25.86
C LEU A 468 -29.50 13.62 -26.63
N LEU A 469 -29.35 13.94 -27.91
CA LEU A 469 -30.44 14.39 -28.76
C LEU A 469 -31.22 13.23 -29.38
N ARG A 470 -30.51 12.21 -29.89
CA ARG A 470 -31.09 10.98 -30.46
C ARG A 470 -30.15 9.80 -30.25
N SER A 471 -30.71 8.61 -30.11
CA SER A 471 -29.97 7.35 -30.18
C SER A 471 -30.74 6.30 -30.98
N TYR A 472 -30.03 5.48 -31.74
CA TYR A 472 -30.60 4.37 -32.50
C TYR A 472 -29.83 3.07 -32.24
N PRO A 473 -30.49 1.96 -31.84
CA PRO A 473 -31.92 1.88 -31.57
C PRO A 473 -32.30 2.66 -30.29
N VAL A 474 -33.53 3.19 -30.24
CA VAL A 474 -34.05 3.94 -29.09
C VAL A 474 -34.11 3.07 -27.82
N ARG A 475 -34.18 1.74 -27.99
CA ARG A 475 -34.08 0.73 -26.93
C ARG A 475 -33.07 -0.34 -27.34
N ALA A 476 -32.10 -0.62 -26.46
CA ALA A 476 -30.99 -1.57 -26.66
C ALA A 476 -31.42 -3.04 -26.91
N THR A 477 -32.71 -3.35 -26.93
CA THR A 477 -33.25 -4.69 -27.17
C THR A 477 -33.42 -5.04 -28.64
N GLN A 478 -33.54 -4.05 -29.54
CA GLN A 478 -33.93 -4.31 -30.94
C GLN A 478 -32.79 -4.78 -31.86
N ASN A 479 -31.52 -4.48 -31.53
CA ASN A 479 -30.34 -4.87 -32.33
C ASN A 479 -29.26 -5.59 -31.50
N LEU A 480 -29.66 -6.28 -30.41
CA LEU A 480 -28.76 -7.04 -29.57
C LEU A 480 -28.47 -8.41 -30.21
N HIS A 481 -27.29 -8.59 -30.80
CA HIS A 481 -26.87 -9.91 -31.27
C HIS A 481 -26.36 -10.73 -30.09
N ARG A 482 -27.04 -11.84 -29.77
CA ARG A 482 -26.54 -12.83 -28.82
C ARG A 482 -25.83 -13.95 -29.58
N PHE A 483 -24.69 -14.40 -29.08
CA PHE A 483 -24.06 -15.62 -29.59
C PHE A 483 -24.68 -16.85 -28.92
N PRO A 484 -24.73 -18.01 -29.59
CA PRO A 484 -25.17 -19.25 -28.95
C PRO A 484 -24.18 -19.63 -27.85
N HIS A 485 -24.68 -19.73 -26.62
CA HIS A 485 -23.99 -20.06 -25.36
C HIS A 485 -23.00 -18.97 -24.82
N GLU A 486 -22.97 -18.86 -23.49
CA GLU A 486 -22.04 -18.04 -22.67
C GLU A 486 -22.29 -16.52 -22.56
N GLY A 487 -23.53 -16.02 -22.59
CA GLY A 487 -23.80 -14.61 -22.21
C GLY A 487 -23.15 -13.53 -23.08
N ASN A 488 -22.54 -13.93 -24.20
CA ASN A 488 -21.82 -13.06 -25.11
C ASN A 488 -22.79 -12.28 -26.00
N PHE A 489 -22.56 -10.98 -26.17
CA PHE A 489 -23.36 -10.15 -27.06
C PHE A 489 -22.59 -9.00 -27.69
N ILE A 490 -23.13 -8.51 -28.80
CA ILE A 490 -22.71 -7.28 -29.48
C ILE A 490 -23.93 -6.37 -29.61
N LEU A 491 -23.72 -5.09 -29.32
CA LEU A 491 -24.68 -4.01 -29.55
C LEU A 491 -23.97 -2.86 -30.26
N ILE A 492 -24.57 -2.36 -31.34
CA ILE A 492 -24.13 -1.13 -32.00
C ILE A 492 -25.22 -0.08 -31.79
N MET A 493 -24.80 1.10 -31.38
CA MET A 493 -25.65 2.26 -31.18
C MET A 493 -25.09 3.46 -31.92
N SER A 494 -25.94 4.16 -32.65
CA SER A 494 -25.66 5.51 -33.14
C SER A 494 -26.24 6.51 -32.15
N CYS A 495 -25.49 7.55 -31.77
CA CYS A 495 -26.00 8.63 -30.95
C CYS A 495 -25.62 10.01 -31.50
N CYS A 496 -26.54 10.95 -31.38
CA CYS A 496 -26.33 12.37 -31.65
C CYS A 496 -26.23 13.10 -30.32
N LEU A 497 -25.08 13.71 -30.05
CA LEU A 497 -24.80 14.50 -28.86
C LEU A 497 -24.75 15.97 -29.22
N LYS A 498 -25.43 16.82 -28.43
CA LYS A 498 -25.23 18.26 -28.46
C LYS A 498 -24.08 18.63 -27.53
N VAL A 499 -23.09 19.35 -28.06
CA VAL A 499 -21.92 19.85 -27.35
C VAL A 499 -21.69 21.32 -27.71
N ASP A 500 -21.76 22.23 -26.72
CA ASP A 500 -21.46 23.67 -26.86
C ASP A 500 -22.01 24.30 -28.16
N GLU A 501 -23.31 24.07 -28.42
CA GLU A 501 -24.12 24.51 -29.58
C GLU A 501 -23.94 23.75 -30.90
N THR A 502 -23.00 22.81 -31.01
CA THR A 502 -22.82 21.94 -32.18
C THR A 502 -23.33 20.52 -31.93
N ASN A 503 -23.71 19.82 -33.00
CA ASN A 503 -24.14 18.41 -32.92
C ASN A 503 -23.02 17.50 -33.41
N SER A 504 -22.51 16.61 -32.56
CA SER A 504 -21.61 15.52 -32.93
C SER A 504 -22.38 14.22 -33.06
N TYR A 505 -22.05 13.44 -34.11
CA TYR A 505 -22.66 12.15 -34.37
C TYR A 505 -21.63 11.06 -34.10
N LEU A 506 -21.98 10.15 -33.20
CA LEU A 506 -21.09 9.09 -32.75
C LEU A 506 -21.70 7.73 -33.07
N ILE A 507 -20.82 6.79 -33.40
CA ILE A 507 -21.14 5.38 -33.46
C ILE A 507 -20.38 4.69 -32.32
N ILE A 508 -21.12 3.90 -31.55
CA ILE A 508 -20.61 3.14 -30.42
C ILE A 508 -20.95 1.68 -30.65
N ALA A 509 -19.93 0.83 -30.85
CA ALA A 509 -20.11 -0.61 -30.73
C ALA A 509 -19.66 -1.05 -29.34
N CYS A 510 -20.42 -1.90 -28.68
CA CYS A 510 -20.10 -2.36 -27.34
C CYS A 510 -20.62 -3.78 -27.12
N GLY A 511 -20.01 -4.51 -26.20
CA GLY A 511 -20.35 -5.90 -26.01
C GLY A 511 -19.67 -6.55 -24.84
N SER A 512 -20.00 -7.83 -24.65
CA SER A 512 -19.38 -8.69 -23.65
C SER A 512 -18.98 -10.00 -24.32
N PHE A 513 -17.74 -10.43 -24.07
CA PHE A 513 -17.23 -11.73 -24.51
C PHE A 513 -16.43 -12.41 -23.39
N ARG A 514 -16.84 -13.60 -22.92
CA ARG A 514 -16.19 -14.33 -21.79
C ARG A 514 -15.96 -13.46 -20.55
N ASP A 515 -17.00 -12.74 -20.12
CA ASP A 515 -16.96 -11.76 -19.02
C ASP A 515 -16.01 -10.56 -19.22
N HIS A 516 -15.33 -10.44 -20.36
CA HIS A 516 -14.62 -9.24 -20.77
C HIS A 516 -15.58 -8.26 -21.45
N HIS A 517 -15.59 -7.01 -21.03
CA HIS A 517 -16.45 -5.97 -21.59
C HIS A 517 -15.62 -5.05 -22.48
N TRP A 518 -16.21 -4.62 -23.57
CA TRP A 518 -15.50 -3.78 -24.53
C TRP A 518 -16.44 -2.74 -25.14
N CYS A 519 -15.86 -1.63 -25.56
CA CYS A 519 -16.55 -0.64 -26.38
C CYS A 519 -15.59 -0.01 -27.40
N THR A 520 -16.13 0.44 -28.51
CA THR A 520 -15.47 1.28 -29.51
C THR A 520 -16.27 2.57 -29.67
N LEU A 521 -15.62 3.61 -30.18
CA LEU A 521 -16.19 4.92 -30.35
C LEU A 521 -15.59 5.54 -31.60
N GLU A 522 -16.45 5.88 -32.55
CA GLU A 522 -16.09 6.54 -33.80
C GLU A 522 -16.98 7.77 -33.99
N GLU A 523 -16.40 8.89 -34.43
CA GLU A 523 -17.17 10.08 -34.82
C GLU A 523 -17.39 10.05 -36.33
N GLU A 524 -18.64 10.19 -36.76
CA GLU A 524 -19.02 10.20 -38.17
C GLU A 524 -19.29 11.63 -38.66
N PRO A 525 -18.91 11.97 -39.90
CA PRO A 525 -19.54 13.08 -40.60
C PRO A 525 -21.05 12.80 -40.71
N GLU A 526 -21.89 13.84 -40.70
CA GLU A 526 -23.37 13.76 -40.61
C GLU A 526 -24.01 12.47 -41.16
N PRO A 527 -24.98 11.89 -40.43
CA PRO A 527 -25.39 10.51 -40.63
C PRO A 527 -25.73 10.22 -42.10
N SER A 528 -24.92 9.39 -42.75
CA SER A 528 -25.35 8.68 -43.94
C SER A 528 -26.37 7.60 -43.52
N ASP A 529 -27.39 7.39 -44.35
CA ASP A 529 -28.57 6.57 -44.05
C ASP A 529 -28.28 5.19 -43.43
N GLU A 530 -29.31 4.52 -42.89
CA GLU A 530 -29.28 3.19 -42.22
C GLU A 530 -28.41 2.10 -42.92
N VAL A 531 -28.12 2.28 -44.20
CA VAL A 531 -27.23 1.46 -45.03
C VAL A 531 -25.78 1.43 -44.50
N GLY A 532 -25.23 2.55 -44.01
CA GLY A 532 -23.85 2.61 -43.49
C GLY A 532 -23.66 1.81 -42.19
N LEU A 533 -24.62 1.93 -41.28
CA LEU A 533 -24.66 1.19 -40.00
C LEU A 533 -24.83 -0.31 -40.20
N THR A 534 -25.64 -0.71 -41.18
CA THR A 534 -25.85 -2.12 -41.53
C THR A 534 -24.56 -2.77 -42.05
N LYS A 535 -23.75 -2.02 -42.79
CA LYS A 535 -22.45 -2.47 -43.30
C LYS A 535 -21.41 -2.63 -42.18
N GLN A 536 -21.25 -1.63 -41.31
CA GLN A 536 -20.35 -1.73 -40.15
C GLN A 536 -20.77 -2.85 -39.17
N TYR A 537 -22.08 -3.06 -38.99
CA TYR A 537 -22.60 -4.18 -38.21
C TYR A 537 -22.28 -5.54 -38.84
N ALA A 538 -22.37 -5.66 -40.17
CA ALA A 538 -21.98 -6.87 -40.88
C ALA A 538 -20.47 -7.13 -40.78
N ASP A 539 -19.64 -6.10 -40.88
CA ASP A 539 -18.19 -6.19 -40.75
C ASP A 539 -17.77 -6.64 -39.34
N LEU A 540 -18.37 -6.08 -38.29
CA LEU A 540 -18.12 -6.49 -36.89
C LEU A 540 -18.66 -7.88 -36.57
N LYS A 541 -19.82 -8.27 -37.12
CA LYS A 541 -20.36 -9.63 -37.01
C LYS A 541 -19.47 -10.66 -37.69
N GLY A 542 -18.74 -10.26 -38.74
CA GLY A 542 -17.78 -11.09 -39.46
C GLY A 542 -16.40 -11.21 -38.79
N LYS A 543 -16.09 -10.39 -37.76
CA LYS A 543 -14.79 -10.45 -37.08
C LYS A 543 -14.62 -11.76 -36.29
N PRO A 544 -13.42 -12.38 -36.33
CA PRO A 544 -13.08 -13.52 -35.48
C PRO A 544 -13.35 -13.23 -34.00
N LYS A 545 -13.90 -14.22 -33.27
CA LYS A 545 -14.20 -14.11 -31.84
C LYS A 545 -12.99 -13.69 -30.97
N ALA A 546 -11.78 -13.99 -31.41
CA ALA A 546 -10.53 -13.65 -30.72
C ALA A 546 -10.18 -12.15 -30.74
N ASP A 547 -10.77 -11.37 -31.64
CA ASP A 547 -10.44 -9.95 -31.79
C ASP A 547 -11.12 -9.08 -30.73
N PHE A 548 -12.22 -9.56 -30.14
CA PHE A 548 -12.97 -8.82 -29.11
C PHE A 548 -12.30 -8.87 -27.73
N THR A 549 -11.44 -9.85 -27.45
CA THR A 549 -10.68 -9.94 -26.19
C THR A 549 -9.59 -8.89 -26.05
N PHE A 550 -9.21 -8.21 -27.14
CA PHE A 550 -8.18 -7.16 -27.14
C PHE A 550 -8.76 -5.74 -27.14
N LEU A 551 -10.09 -5.60 -27.21
CA LEU A 551 -10.72 -4.29 -27.18
C LEU A 551 -10.88 -3.79 -25.73
N PRO A 552 -10.63 -2.50 -25.48
CA PRO A 552 -10.72 -1.93 -24.14
C PRO A 552 -12.19 -1.69 -23.71
N ASP A 553 -12.42 -1.67 -22.40
CA ASP A 553 -13.71 -1.34 -21.78
C ASP A 553 -13.98 0.18 -21.73
N ARG A 554 -13.00 0.97 -22.18
CA ARG A 554 -13.05 2.43 -22.32
C ARG A 554 -12.29 2.89 -23.55
N VAL A 555 -12.86 3.84 -24.28
CA VAL A 555 -12.26 4.46 -25.46
C VAL A 555 -12.48 5.96 -25.46
N ALA A 556 -11.62 6.69 -26.18
CA ALA A 556 -11.65 8.13 -26.30
C ALA A 556 -11.49 8.57 -27.77
N VAL A 557 -12.20 9.61 -28.17
CA VAL A 557 -12.06 10.26 -29.49
C VAL A 557 -12.02 11.77 -29.31
N THR A 558 -11.12 12.45 -30.02
CA THR A 558 -11.13 13.90 -30.12
C THR A 558 -12.30 14.35 -30.98
N CYS A 559 -13.10 15.28 -30.49
CA CYS A 559 -14.21 15.86 -31.23
C CYS A 559 -13.68 16.72 -32.39
N SER A 560 -14.10 16.39 -33.61
CA SER A 560 -13.74 17.13 -34.83
C SER A 560 -14.43 18.50 -34.92
N LYS A 561 -15.60 18.66 -34.28
CA LYS A 561 -16.41 19.89 -34.34
C LYS A 561 -16.10 20.90 -33.25
N VAL A 562 -15.61 20.45 -32.09
CA VAL A 562 -15.21 21.29 -30.96
C VAL A 562 -13.72 21.09 -30.70
N PRO A 563 -12.87 22.06 -31.09
CA PRO A 563 -11.43 21.97 -30.84
C PRO A 563 -11.15 21.70 -29.37
N ARG A 564 -10.14 20.86 -29.08
CA ARG A 564 -9.67 20.57 -27.72
C ARG A 564 -10.64 19.77 -26.83
N LEU A 565 -11.76 19.32 -27.36
CA LEU A 565 -12.69 18.43 -26.66
C LEU A 565 -12.38 16.96 -26.98
N VAL A 566 -12.38 16.12 -25.94
CA VAL A 566 -12.26 14.66 -26.03
C VAL A 566 -13.52 14.04 -25.45
N LEU A 567 -14.17 13.19 -26.23
CA LEU A 567 -15.31 12.39 -25.81
C LEU A 567 -14.82 10.99 -25.43
N THR A 568 -15.29 10.47 -24.31
CA THR A 568 -14.92 9.12 -23.85
C THR A 568 -16.18 8.30 -23.62
N VAL A 569 -16.09 7.00 -23.93
CA VAL A 569 -17.15 6.03 -23.68
C VAL A 569 -16.57 4.91 -22.85
N SER A 570 -17.32 4.45 -21.85
CA SER A 570 -16.95 3.26 -21.07
C SER A 570 -18.14 2.36 -20.80
N MET A 571 -17.91 1.05 -20.86
CA MET A 571 -18.91 0.03 -20.60
C MET A 571 -18.57 -0.73 -19.32
N ARG A 572 -19.57 -0.91 -18.44
CA ARG A 572 -19.42 -1.66 -17.19
C ARG A 572 -20.59 -2.60 -16.99
N ARG A 573 -20.35 -3.76 -16.39
CA ARG A 573 -21.43 -4.63 -15.87
C ARG A 573 -21.87 -4.14 -14.49
N GLU A 574 -23.18 -4.08 -14.29
CA GLU A 574 -23.82 -3.79 -13.02
C GLU A 574 -24.43 -5.07 -12.44
N PRO A 575 -24.71 -5.11 -11.12
CA PRO A 575 -25.42 -6.23 -10.51
C PRO A 575 -26.75 -6.54 -11.21
N GLY A 576 -27.07 -7.83 -11.34
CA GLY A 576 -28.32 -8.30 -11.94
C GLY A 576 -28.36 -8.33 -13.48
N SER A 577 -27.25 -8.70 -14.14
CA SER A 577 -27.13 -8.85 -15.60
C SER A 577 -27.41 -7.57 -16.41
N ARG A 578 -27.17 -6.41 -15.78
CA ARG A 578 -27.30 -5.09 -16.41
C ARG A 578 -25.92 -4.60 -16.84
N TYR A 579 -25.88 -3.80 -17.88
CA TYR A 579 -24.68 -3.09 -18.31
C TYR A 579 -24.96 -1.59 -18.24
N ARG A 580 -23.93 -0.78 -18.02
CA ARG A 580 -24.02 0.68 -18.10
C ARG A 580 -22.98 1.16 -19.08
N LEU A 581 -23.42 2.00 -20.00
CA LEU A 581 -22.57 2.71 -20.94
C LEU A 581 -22.54 4.18 -20.52
N GLU A 582 -21.37 4.69 -20.16
CA GLU A 582 -21.18 6.06 -19.70
C GLU A 582 -20.42 6.86 -20.74
N ILE A 583 -20.90 8.08 -21.04
CA ILE A 583 -20.20 9.02 -21.93
C ILE A 583 -19.80 10.26 -21.15
N ASP A 584 -18.52 10.60 -21.22
CA ASP A 584 -17.94 11.76 -20.58
C ASP A 584 -17.22 12.65 -21.59
N GLU A 585 -17.20 13.97 -21.35
CA GLU A 585 -16.42 14.93 -22.12
C GLU A 585 -15.27 15.54 -21.29
N TYR A 586 -14.16 15.81 -21.95
CA TYR A 586 -12.96 16.39 -21.36
C TYR A 586 -12.43 17.53 -22.25
N SER A 587 -12.16 18.69 -21.64
CA SER A 587 -11.47 19.79 -22.32
C SER A 587 -9.98 19.72 -22.03
N THR A 588 -9.17 19.70 -23.09
CA THR A 588 -7.70 19.67 -23.01
C THR A 588 -7.10 21.00 -22.51
N ASP A 589 -7.88 22.07 -22.44
CA ASP A 589 -7.45 23.36 -21.84
C ASP A 589 -7.30 23.31 -20.32
N SER A 590 -7.94 22.34 -19.66
CA SER A 590 -7.95 22.23 -18.19
C SER A 590 -6.65 21.73 -17.57
N GLY A 591 -5.59 21.50 -18.36
CA GLY A 591 -4.26 21.10 -17.89
C GLY A 591 -4.19 19.76 -17.15
N LYS A 592 -5.31 19.03 -17.08
CA LYS A 592 -5.43 17.72 -16.41
C LYS A 592 -5.64 16.63 -17.45
N LEU A 593 -4.58 16.34 -18.22
CA LEU A 593 -4.53 15.12 -19.02
C LEU A 593 -4.20 13.95 -18.07
N TRP A 594 -5.17 13.08 -17.83
CA TRP A 594 -4.86 11.71 -17.42
C TRP A 594 -4.39 10.97 -18.67
N VAL A 595 -3.07 10.85 -18.83
CA VAL A 595 -2.48 9.89 -19.77
C VAL A 595 -2.49 8.54 -19.06
N ASP A 596 -3.58 7.79 -19.23
CA ASP A 596 -3.54 6.33 -19.03
C ASP A 596 -2.78 5.76 -20.23
N SER A 597 -1.50 5.50 -20.03
CA SER A 597 -0.61 4.90 -21.03
C SER A 597 -0.87 3.39 -21.09
N TYR A 598 -1.90 3.02 -21.84
CA TYR A 598 -2.01 1.70 -22.47
C TYR A 598 -2.25 1.90 -23.98
N LEU A 599 -1.22 2.40 -24.65
CA LEU A 599 -1.05 2.28 -26.11
C LEU A 599 0.40 1.86 -26.32
N SER A 600 0.58 0.55 -26.59
CA SER A 600 1.70 0.06 -27.39
C SER A 600 1.36 0.25 -28.85
#